data_AF-A0A6J6YF06-F1
#
_entry.id   AF-A0A6J6YF06-F1
#
_cell.length_a   1.000
_cell.length_b   1.000
_cell.length_c   1.000
_cell.angle_alpha   90.00
_cell.angle_beta   90.00
_cell.angle_gamma   90.00
#
_symmetry.space_group_name_H-M   'P 1'
#
loop_
_entity.id
_entity.type
_entity.pdbx_description
1 polymer ?
#
loop_
_entity_poly.entity_id
_entity_poly.type
_entity_poly.pdbx_seq_one_letter_code
_entity_poly.pdbx_strand_id
1 'polypeptide(L)' 'MLANEAAFDTGNETVDCIIDGIGYSQGTFAYQKKCIVWLREQYNALTSADRAAVDAILAGTGCEALFDR' A
#
# COMPACT_ATOMS: atom_id res chain seq x y z
N MET A 1 -3.19 -2.85 -1.03
CA MET A 1 -3.44 -1.56 -0.35
C MET A 1 -3.57 -0.39 -1.32
N LEU A 2 -2.73 -0.31 -2.37
CA LEU A 2 -2.76 0.79 -3.35
C LEU A 2 -4.11 0.97 -4.05
N ALA A 3 -4.76 -0.12 -4.48
CA ALA A 3 -6.09 -0.05 -5.10
C ALA A 3 -7.15 0.51 -4.15
N ASN A 4 -7.09 0.16 -2.86
CA ASN A 4 -7.99 0.69 -1.83
C ASN A 4 -7.73 2.17 -1.54
N GLU A 5 -6.45 2.57 -1.48
CA GLU A 5 -6.10 3.98 -1.38
C GLU A 5 -6.66 4.77 -2.56
N ALA A 6 -6.46 4.31 -3.80
CA ALA A 6 -6.99 4.96 -4.99
C ALA A 6 -8.53 5.05 -4.96
N ALA A 7 -9.22 3.95 -4.66
CA ALA A 7 -10.67 3.93 -4.55
C ALA A 7 -11.20 4.88 -3.47
N PHE A 8 -10.54 4.94 -2.30
CA PHE A 8 -10.88 5.89 -1.25
C PHE A 8 -10.69 7.34 -1.71
N ASP A 9 -9.55 7.64 -2.33
CA ASP A 9 -9.22 8.99 -2.81
C ASP A 9 -10.17 9.45 -3.93
N THR A 10 -10.73 8.54 -4.73
CA THR A 10 -11.72 8.85 -5.79
C THR A 10 -13.19 8.71 -5.34
N GLY A 11 -13.45 8.32 -4.09
CA GLY A 11 -14.81 8.11 -3.59
C GLY A 11 -15.53 6.88 -4.15
N ASN A 12 -14.81 5.91 -4.71
CA ASN A 12 -15.41 4.65 -5.17
C ASN A 12 -15.87 3.81 -3.99
N GLU A 13 -17.04 3.16 -4.12
CA GLU A 13 -17.61 2.31 -3.07
C GLU A 13 -16.90 0.96 -2.96
N THR A 14 -16.32 0.47 -4.06
CA THR A 14 -15.67 -0.83 -4.13
C THR A 14 -14.21 -0.72 -4.60
N VAL A 15 -13.45 -1.72 -4.17
CA VAL A 15 -12.10 -2.02 -4.63
C VAL A 15 -12.16 -3.36 -5.33
N ASP A 16 -11.89 -3.34 -6.62
CA ASP A 16 -11.89 -4.53 -7.46
C ASP A 16 -10.44 -4.89 -7.85
N CYS A 17 -10.07 -6.16 -7.74
CA CYS A 17 -8.77 -6.65 -8.19
C CYS A 17 -8.84 -8.12 -8.61
N ILE A 18 -7.78 -8.56 -9.31
CA ILE A 18 -7.58 -9.97 -9.64
C ILE A 18 -6.47 -10.52 -8.76
N ILE A 19 -6.72 -11.62 -8.07
CA ILE A 19 -5.73 -12.37 -7.29
C ILE A 19 -5.75 -13.80 -7.82
N ASP A 20 -4.61 -14.28 -8.31
CA ASP A 20 -4.45 -15.63 -8.88
C ASP A 20 -5.50 -15.97 -9.97
N GLY A 21 -5.84 -14.97 -10.80
CA GLY A 21 -6.84 -15.12 -11.87
C GLY A 21 -8.30 -15.06 -11.40
N ILE A 22 -8.54 -14.93 -10.10
CA ILE A 22 -9.89 -14.83 -9.52
C ILE A 22 -10.20 -13.37 -9.25
N GLY A 23 -11.41 -12.93 -9.62
CA GLY A 23 -11.91 -11.60 -9.31
C GLY A 23 -12.30 -11.48 -7.84
N TYR A 24 -11.78 -10.45 -7.19
CA TYR A 24 -12.11 -10.05 -5.83
C TYR A 24 -12.70 -8.65 -5.84
N SER A 25 -13.79 -8.47 -5.10
CA SER A 25 -14.42 -7.18 -4.84
C SER A 25 -14.66 -7.04 -3.35
N GLN A 26 -14.36 -5.86 -2.81
CA GLN A 26 -14.65 -5.51 -1.42
C GLN A 26 -15.08 -4.06 -1.34
N GLY A 27 -15.84 -3.72 -0.29
CA GLY A 27 -16.13 -2.31 0.01
C GLY A 27 -14.85 -1.55 0.35
N THR A 28 -14.75 -0.31 -0.11
CA THR A 28 -13.63 0.58 0.20
C THR A 28 -13.43 0.70 1.71
N PHE A 29 -12.20 0.45 2.16
CA PHE A 29 -11.87 0.30 3.57
C PHE A 29 -11.04 1.48 4.09
N ALA A 30 -11.72 2.41 4.75
CA ALA A 30 -11.11 3.64 5.28
C ALA A 30 -9.93 3.38 6.24
N TYR A 31 -9.99 2.31 7.05
CA TYR A 31 -8.90 2.01 7.97
C TYR A 31 -7.65 1.54 7.23
N GLN A 32 -7.78 0.76 6.16
CA GLN A 32 -6.63 0.34 5.36
C GLN A 32 -5.93 1.55 4.68
N LYS A 33 -6.68 2.61 4.33
CA LYS A 33 -6.08 3.87 3.88
C LYS A 33 -5.26 4.53 4.99
N LYS A 34 -5.74 4.57 6.23
CA LYS A 34 -4.94 5.07 7.37
C LYS A 34 -3.65 4.26 7.55
N CYS A 35 -3.70 2.94 7.42
CA CYS A 35 -2.52 2.09 7.55
C CYS A 35 -1.43 2.41 6.51
N ILE A 36 -1.76 2.62 5.23
CA ILE A 36 -0.73 2.94 4.21
C ILE A 36 -0.12 4.33 4.42
N VAL A 37 -0.91 5.30 4.91
CA VAL A 37 -0.39 6.62 5.30
C VAL A 37 0.62 6.47 6.43
N TRP A 38 0.28 5.73 7.49
CA TRP A 38 1.20 5.50 8.61
C TRP A 38 2.47 4.75 8.18
N LEU A 39 2.37 3.73 7.33
CA LEU A 39 3.55 3.03 6.82
C LEU A 39 4.52 4.00 6.15
N ARG A 40 4.02 4.88 5.27
CA ARG A 40 4.85 5.88 4.58
C ARG A 40 5.42 6.92 5.53
N GLU A 41 4.64 7.39 6.50
CA GLU A 41 5.14 8.32 7.53
C GLU A 41 6.28 7.71 8.34
N GLN A 42 6.10 6.47 8.82
CA GLN A 42 7.13 5.77 9.59
C GLN A 42 8.36 5.47 8.76
N TYR A 43 8.18 5.00 7.52
CA TYR A 43 9.29 4.80 6.58
C TYR A 43 10.04 6.12 6.31
N ASN A 44 9.32 7.23 6.17
CA ASN A 44 9.91 8.54 5.97
C ASN A 44 10.66 9.10 7.18
N ALA A 45 10.30 8.67 8.39
CA ALA A 45 11.00 9.03 9.62
C ALA A 45 12.29 8.21 9.86
N LEU A 46 12.53 7.14 9.09
CA LEU A 46 13.73 6.32 9.23
C LEU A 46 15.00 7.08 8.81
N THR A 47 16.11 6.71 9.47
CA THR A 47 17.45 7.07 9.00
C THR A 47 17.72 6.49 7.61
N SER A 48 18.71 7.02 6.90
CA SER A 48 19.10 6.48 5.60
C SER A 48 19.54 5.02 5.67
N ALA A 49 20.24 4.63 6.74
CA ALA A 49 20.70 3.25 6.94
C ALA A 49 19.53 2.28 7.21
N ASP A 50 18.58 2.67 8.06
CA ASP A 50 17.41 1.84 8.36
C ASP A 50 16.49 1.73 7.14
N ARG A 51 16.32 2.82 6.40
CA ARG A 51 15.54 2.83 5.16
C ARG A 51 16.14 1.87 4.13
N ALA A 52 17.46 1.92 3.92
CA ALA A 52 18.14 0.99 3.02
C ALA A 52 17.99 -0.48 3.46
N ALA A 53 17.96 -0.75 4.76
CA ALA A 53 17.68 -2.09 5.27
C ALA A 53 16.24 -2.54 4.96
N VAL A 54 15.25 -1.65 5.12
CA VAL A 54 13.85 -1.92 4.73
C VAL A 54 13.74 -2.17 3.22
N ASP A 55 14.37 -1.33 2.40
CA ASP A 55 14.36 -1.48 0.95
C ASP A 55 14.93 -2.84 0.52
N ALA A 56 16.03 -3.27 1.15
CA ALA A 56 16.63 -4.57 0.90
C ALA A 56 15.71 -5.75 1.31
N ILE A 57 14.93 -5.60 2.39
CA ILE A 57 13.96 -6.62 2.81
C ILE A 57 12.79 -6.71 1.82
N LEU A 58 12.34 -5.59 1.28
CA LEU A 58 11.19 -5.52 0.38
C LEU A 58 11.54 -5.86 -1.07
N ALA A 59 12.81 -5.81 -1.45
CA ALA A 59 13.27 -6.03 -2.82
C ALA A 59 12.77 -7.37 -3.41
N GLY A 60 12.09 -7.29 -4.55
CA GLY A 60 11.52 -8.41 -5.30
C GLY A 60 10.16 -8.89 -4.80
N THR A 61 9.57 -8.25 -3.79
CA THR A 61 8.29 -8.71 -3.21
C THR A 61 7.06 -8.09 -3.87
N GLY A 62 7.22 -6.96 -4.56
CA GLY A 62 6.13 -6.11 -5.06
C GLY A 62 5.58 -5.14 -4.01
N CYS A 63 6.01 -5.24 -2.74
CA CYS A 63 5.61 -4.32 -1.68
C CYS A 63 6.37 -2.98 -1.70
N GLU A 64 7.43 -2.86 -2.48
CA GLU A 64 8.17 -1.61 -2.74
C GLU A 64 7.21 -0.52 -3.23
N ALA A 65 6.23 -0.90 -4.05
CA ALA A 65 5.19 -0.02 -4.57
C ALA A 65 4.35 0.68 -3.49
N LEU A 66 4.37 0.21 -2.24
CA LEU A 66 3.74 0.90 -1.13
C LEU A 66 4.43 2.25 -0.81
N PHE A 67 5.68 2.43 -1.22
CA PHE A 67 6.55 3.58 -0.89
C PHE A 67 6.98 4.44 -2.10
N ASP A 68 6.64 4.06 -3.34
CA ASP A 68 7.05 4.70 -4.60
C ASP A 68 6.40 6.08 -4.92
N ARG A 69 6.01 6.88 -3.92
CA ARG A 69 5.34 8.19 -4.12
C ARG A 69 6.16 9.38 -3.67
#